data_AF-G3JK18-F1
#
_entry.id   AF-G3JK18-F1
#
_cell.length_a   1.000
_cell.length_b   1.000
_cell.length_c   1.000
_cell.angle_alpha   90.00
_cell.angle_beta   90.00
_cell.angle_gamma   90.00
#
_symmetry.space_group_name_H-M   'P 1'
#
loop_
_entity.id
_entity.type
_entity.pdbx_description
1 polymer ?
#
loop_
_entity_poly.entity_id
_entity_poly.type
_entity_poly.pdbx_seq_one_letter_code
_entity_poly.pdbx_strand_id
1 'polypeptide(L)'
;MPTPESDLFKAQKPTVAPTFNGVDFDDTKAFKAAEDAIIREQWVGAMMTRLIGEELSKCYIKNGNNHLEKCGDLREKYLQSLAANKIKGTKFLQQNYLEKQDEELDIAAKVHTSDKIAKLNQGRFSS
;
A
#
# COMPACT_ATOMS: atom_id res chain seq x y z
N MET A 1 -2.25 8.89 -24.65
CA MET A 1 -1.53 9.92 -23.87
C MET A 1 -2.12 9.91 -22.47
N PRO A 2 -1.31 9.79 -21.41
CA PRO A 2 -1.83 9.96 -20.05
C PRO A 2 -2.32 11.41 -19.90
N THR A 3 -3.48 11.57 -19.27
CA THR A 3 -4.04 12.89 -18.95
C THR A 3 -3.06 13.63 -18.02
N PRO A 4 -2.75 14.92 -18.28
CA PRO A 4 -1.85 15.66 -17.39
C PRO A 4 -2.43 15.75 -15.98
N GLU A 5 -1.58 15.55 -14.97
CA GLU A 5 -1.97 15.64 -13.56
C GLU A 5 -2.34 17.09 -13.20
N SER A 6 -3.46 17.28 -12.50
CA SER A 6 -3.91 18.59 -12.01
C SER A 6 -3.02 19.11 -10.88
N ASP A 7 -2.98 20.43 -10.69
CA ASP A 7 -2.16 21.04 -9.63
C ASP A 7 -2.63 20.65 -8.22
N LEU A 8 -3.94 20.43 -8.05
CA LEU A 8 -4.52 19.89 -6.82
C LEU A 8 -4.01 18.47 -6.53
N PHE A 9 -3.91 17.62 -7.55
CA PHE A 9 -3.39 16.26 -7.38
C PHE A 9 -1.92 16.28 -6.96
N LYS A 10 -1.11 17.11 -7.61
CA LYS A 10 0.32 17.26 -7.26
C LYS A 10 0.51 17.74 -5.82
N ALA A 11 -0.36 18.63 -5.34
CA ALA A 11 -0.30 19.14 -3.97
C ALA A 11 -0.68 18.10 -2.90
N GLN A 12 -1.58 17.15 -3.23
CA GLN A 12 -2.09 16.15 -2.29
C GLN A 12 -1.37 14.80 -2.34
N LYS A 13 -0.55 14.59 -3.38
CA LYS A 13 0.20 13.36 -3.60
C LYS A 13 1.16 13.10 -2.44
N PRO A 14 1.19 11.88 -1.87
CA PRO A 14 2.19 11.54 -0.87
C PRO A 14 3.60 11.64 -1.47
N THR A 15 4.52 12.24 -0.72
CA THR A 15 5.93 12.40 -1.11
C THR A 15 6.76 11.15 -0.82
N VAL A 16 6.26 10.28 0.06
CA VAL A 16 6.95 9.08 0.54
C VAL A 16 6.38 7.85 -0.17
N ALA A 17 7.24 6.87 -0.45
CA ALA A 17 6.83 5.59 -1.00
C ALA A 17 5.91 4.82 -0.02
N PRO A 18 4.98 4.01 -0.51
CA PRO A 18 4.06 3.22 0.33
C PRO A 18 4.75 1.97 0.90
N THR A 19 5.85 2.15 1.64
CA THR A 19 6.66 1.08 2.23
C THR A 19 7.22 1.51 3.59
N PHE A 20 7.47 0.57 4.49
CA PHE A 20 8.21 0.84 5.75
C PHE A 20 9.72 0.66 5.61
N ASN A 21 10.19 0.10 4.50
CA ASN A 21 11.60 -0.14 4.23
C ASN A 21 12.37 1.20 4.21
N GLY A 22 13.43 1.30 5.01
CA GLY A 22 14.27 2.48 5.16
C GLY A 22 13.67 3.60 6.00
N VAL A 23 12.49 3.41 6.62
CA VAL A 23 11.85 4.40 7.48
C VAL A 23 12.34 4.22 8.92
N ASP A 24 12.82 5.30 9.54
CA ASP A 24 13.13 5.29 10.97
C ASP A 24 11.84 5.31 11.81
N PHE A 25 11.63 4.24 12.59
CA PHE A 25 10.47 4.09 13.46
C PHE A 25 10.49 5.05 14.66
N ASP A 26 11.66 5.61 15.01
CA ASP A 26 11.77 6.61 16.07
C ASP A 26 11.41 8.02 15.57
N ASP A 27 11.49 8.29 14.25
CA ASP A 27 10.97 9.52 13.66
C ASP A 27 9.46 9.41 13.42
N THR A 28 8.70 9.95 14.38
CA THR A 28 7.23 10.01 14.32
C THR A 28 6.68 10.61 13.02
N LYS A 29 7.38 11.57 12.39
CA LYS A 29 6.87 12.21 11.16
C LYS A 29 7.04 11.27 9.96
N ALA A 30 8.23 10.71 9.80
CA ALA A 30 8.52 9.75 8.72
C ALA A 30 7.64 8.49 8.85
N PHE A 31 7.51 7.97 10.07
CA PHE A 31 6.66 6.82 10.36
C PHE A 31 5.19 7.07 9.98
N LYS A 32 4.62 8.22 10.40
CA LYS A 32 3.22 8.57 10.09
C LYS A 32 3.00 8.82 8.60
N ALA A 33 3.98 9.40 7.92
CA ALA A 33 3.92 9.60 6.47
C ALA A 33 3.90 8.26 5.71
N ALA A 34 4.71 7.28 6.14
CA ALA A 34 4.72 5.94 5.56
C ALA A 34 3.42 5.16 5.84
N GLU A 35 2.89 5.25 7.07
CA GLU A 35 1.58 4.67 7.41
C GLU A 35 0.46 5.19 6.51
N ASP A 36 0.40 6.52 6.34
CA ASP A 36 -0.61 7.18 5.52
C ASP A 36 -0.46 6.81 4.04
N ALA A 37 0.77 6.78 3.50
CA ALA A 37 1.03 6.36 2.12
C ALA A 37 0.54 4.93 1.85
N ILE A 38 0.82 3.97 2.75
CA ILE A 38 0.38 2.58 2.63
C ILE A 38 -1.15 2.48 2.67
N ILE A 39 -1.79 3.17 3.62
CA ILE A 39 -3.26 3.13 3.75
C ILE A 39 -3.92 3.72 2.51
N ARG A 40 -3.41 4.83 1.98
CA ARG A 40 -3.92 5.44 0.74
C ARG A 40 -3.85 4.48 -0.44
N GLU A 41 -2.73 3.79 -0.65
CA GLU A 41 -2.62 2.80 -1.73
C GLU A 41 -3.60 1.63 -1.58
N GLN A 42 -3.85 1.17 -0.35
CA GLN A 42 -4.89 0.16 -0.09
C GLN A 42 -6.29 0.68 -0.48
N TRP A 43 -6.60 1.95 -0.18
CA TRP A 43 -7.84 2.58 -0.60
C TRP A 43 -7.93 2.82 -2.11
N VAL A 44 -6.81 3.13 -2.78
CA VAL A 44 -6.75 3.22 -4.24
C VAL A 44 -7.11 1.86 -4.85
N GLY A 45 -6.52 0.76 -4.36
CA GLY A 45 -6.88 -0.59 -4.78
C GLY A 45 -8.37 -0.91 -4.57
N ALA A 46 -8.92 -0.54 -3.41
CA ALA A 46 -10.34 -0.73 -3.12
C ALA A 46 -11.23 0.09 -4.08
N MET A 47 -10.83 1.33 -4.40
CA MET A 47 -11.52 2.19 -5.36
C MET A 47 -11.46 1.62 -6.78
N MET A 48 -10.34 1.05 -7.19
CA MET A 48 -10.22 0.36 -8.48
C MET A 48 -11.20 -0.82 -8.57
N THR A 49 -11.29 -1.63 -7.51
CA THR A 49 -12.27 -2.74 -7.45
C THR A 49 -13.70 -2.23 -7.53
N ARG A 50 -14.00 -1.10 -6.87
CA ARG A 50 -15.32 -0.45 -6.92
C ARG A 50 -15.69 -0.03 -8.34
N LEU A 51 -14.77 0.61 -9.08
CA LEU A 51 -14.99 1.03 -10.46
C LEU A 51 -15.26 -0.16 -11.39
N ILE A 52 -14.53 -1.26 -11.23
CA ILE A 52 -14.78 -2.49 -11.99
C ILE A 52 -16.17 -3.05 -11.66
N GLY A 53 -16.57 -3.03 -10.39
CA GLY A 53 -17.91 -3.46 -9.96
C GLY A 53 -19.04 -2.61 -10.54
N GLU A 54 -18.87 -1.29 -10.61
CA GLU A 54 -19.83 -0.39 -11.27
C GLU A 54 -19.96 -0.69 -12.77
N GLU A 55 -18.84 -0.93 -13.46
CA GLU A 55 -18.86 -1.25 -14.88
C GLU A 55 -19.46 -2.64 -15.15
N LEU A 56 -19.17 -3.61 -14.28
CA LEU A 56 -19.80 -4.94 -14.32
C LEU A 56 -21.32 -4.85 -14.15
N SER A 57 -21.80 -4.02 -13.21
CA SER A 57 -23.23 -3.79 -13.00
C SER A 57 -23.91 -3.22 -14.26
N LYS A 58 -23.28 -2.21 -14.90
CA LYS A 58 -23.78 -1.69 -16.19
C LYS A 58 -23.81 -2.75 -17.28
N CYS A 59 -22.79 -3.60 -17.36
CA CYS A 59 -22.74 -4.70 -18.33
C CYS A 59 -23.90 -5.68 -18.13
N TYR A 60 -24.22 -6.03 -16.88
CA TYR A 60 -25.35 -6.90 -16.54
C TYR A 60 -26.69 -6.28 -16.94
N ILE A 61 -26.90 -5.00 -16.63
CA ILE A 61 -28.12 -4.27 -17.00
C ILE A 61 -28.27 -4.20 -18.52
N LYS A 62 -27.19 -3.94 -19.26
CA LYS A 62 -27.21 -3.80 -20.71
C LYS A 62 -27.48 -5.11 -21.45
N ASN A 63 -26.91 -6.21 -20.99
CA ASN A 63 -26.96 -7.49 -21.72
C ASN A 63 -28.04 -8.46 -21.20
N GLY A 64 -28.69 -8.16 -20.07
CA GLY A 64 -29.78 -8.97 -19.52
C GLY A 64 -29.39 -10.45 -19.43
N ASN A 65 -30.23 -11.34 -19.95
CA ASN A 65 -29.97 -12.79 -19.94
C ASN A 65 -28.67 -13.23 -20.63
N ASN A 66 -28.06 -12.39 -21.49
CA ASN A 66 -26.80 -12.69 -22.17
C ASN A 66 -25.55 -12.24 -21.38
N HIS A 67 -25.70 -11.83 -20.13
CA HIS A 67 -24.58 -11.33 -19.33
C HIS A 67 -23.49 -12.41 -19.09
N LEU A 68 -23.83 -13.70 -19.14
CA LEU A 68 -22.88 -14.79 -18.93
C LEU A 68 -21.82 -14.87 -20.03
N GLU A 69 -22.22 -14.65 -21.29
CA GLU A 69 -21.28 -14.65 -22.42
C GLU A 69 -20.57 -13.29 -22.55
N LYS A 70 -21.29 -12.18 -22.38
CA LYS A 70 -20.77 -10.84 -22.69
C LYS A 70 -20.02 -10.14 -21.55
N CYS A 71 -20.26 -10.53 -20.30
CA CYS A 71 -19.66 -9.86 -19.13
C CYS A 71 -18.65 -10.72 -18.36
N GLY A 72 -18.24 -11.87 -18.92
CA GLY A 72 -17.29 -12.81 -18.31
C GLY A 72 -15.97 -12.15 -17.90
N ASP A 73 -15.33 -11.43 -18.82
CA ASP A 73 -14.04 -10.78 -18.60
C ASP A 73 -14.08 -9.76 -17.45
N LEU A 74 -15.16 -8.96 -17.36
CA LEU A 74 -15.33 -7.98 -16.28
C LEU A 74 -15.54 -8.68 -14.94
N ARG A 75 -16.27 -9.79 -14.93
CA ARG A 75 -16.49 -10.61 -13.73
C ARG A 75 -15.18 -11.22 -13.24
N GLU A 76 -14.36 -11.77 -14.13
CA GLU A 76 -13.07 -12.36 -13.75
C GLU A 76 -12.11 -11.31 -13.19
N LYS A 77 -11.99 -10.16 -13.85
CA LYS A 77 -11.20 -9.02 -13.35
C LYS A 77 -11.70 -8.55 -11.98
N TYR A 78 -13.02 -8.44 -11.81
CA TYR A 78 -13.61 -8.06 -10.52
C TYR A 78 -13.21 -9.04 -9.40
N LEU A 79 -13.31 -10.35 -9.65
CA LEU A 79 -12.94 -11.39 -8.68
C LEU A 79 -11.44 -11.36 -8.37
N GLN A 80 -10.60 -11.18 -9.38
CA GLN A 80 -9.16 -11.04 -9.20
C GLN A 80 -8.82 -9.81 -8.33
N SER A 81 -9.41 -8.66 -8.66
CA SER A 81 -9.21 -7.43 -7.89
C SER A 81 -9.77 -7.53 -6.47
N LEU A 82 -10.89 -8.24 -6.26
CA LEU A 82 -11.46 -8.47 -4.92
C LEU A 82 -10.54 -9.33 -4.04
N ALA A 83 -9.81 -10.27 -4.64
CA ALA A 83 -8.83 -11.08 -3.92
C ALA A 83 -7.57 -10.27 -3.55
N ALA A 84 -7.06 -9.47 -4.50
CA ALA A 84 -5.80 -8.73 -4.35
C ALA A 84 -5.94 -7.46 -3.50
N ASN A 85 -6.95 -6.62 -3.76
CA ASN A 85 -7.04 -5.24 -3.27
C ASN A 85 -7.78 -5.12 -1.92
N LYS A 86 -7.62 -6.10 -1.03
CA LYS A 86 -8.24 -6.04 0.30
C LYS A 86 -7.48 -5.07 1.20
N ILE A 87 -8.22 -4.25 1.95
CA ILE A 87 -7.65 -3.38 2.98
C ILE A 87 -7.25 -4.27 4.16
N LYS A 88 -5.95 -4.31 4.48
CA LYS A 88 -5.36 -5.16 5.53
C LYS A 88 -4.78 -4.35 6.69
N GLY A 89 -4.68 -3.03 6.55
CA GLY A 89 -4.02 -2.15 7.50
C GLY A 89 -2.49 -2.21 7.41
N THR A 90 -1.81 -1.56 8.36
CA THR A 90 -0.35 -1.38 8.37
C THR A 90 0.39 -2.29 9.35
N LYS A 91 -0.30 -2.76 10.40
CA LYS A 91 0.33 -3.47 11.54
C LYS A 91 1.14 -4.70 11.13
N PHE A 92 0.67 -5.46 10.14
CA PHE A 92 1.40 -6.65 9.68
C PHE A 92 2.76 -6.29 9.06
N LEU A 93 2.80 -5.24 8.23
CA LEU A 93 4.02 -4.75 7.57
C LEU A 93 4.99 -4.08 8.55
N GLN A 94 4.49 -3.58 9.68
CA GLN A 94 5.34 -3.00 10.74
C GLN A 94 6.07 -4.07 11.56
N GLN A 95 5.50 -5.27 11.65
CA GLN A 95 5.99 -6.33 12.53
C GLN A 95 6.79 -7.40 11.78
N ASN A 96 6.65 -7.48 10.46
CA ASN A 96 7.22 -8.56 9.66
C ASN A 96 7.86 -8.02 8.39
N TYR A 97 9.05 -8.53 8.07
CA TYR A 97 9.64 -8.44 6.75
C TYR A 97 8.98 -9.46 5.81
N LEU A 98 8.65 -9.03 4.58
CA LEU A 98 8.13 -9.91 3.55
C LEU A 98 9.27 -10.67 2.85
N GLU A 99 10.35 -9.95 2.55
CA GLU A 99 11.55 -10.47 1.89
C GLU A 99 12.80 -10.21 2.74
N LYS A 100 13.80 -11.08 2.62
CA LYS A 100 15.11 -10.87 3.30
C LYS A 100 15.83 -9.62 2.81
N GLN A 101 15.61 -9.25 1.55
CA GLN A 101 16.19 -8.04 0.97
C GLN A 101 15.71 -6.78 1.69
N ASP A 102 14.45 -6.75 2.15
CA ASP A 102 13.90 -5.62 2.90
C ASP A 102 14.59 -5.46 4.25
N GLU A 103 14.87 -6.58 4.93
CA GLU A 103 15.62 -6.61 6.19
C GLU A 103 17.07 -6.12 5.99
N GLU A 104 17.74 -6.58 4.94
CA GLU A 104 19.10 -6.14 4.59
C GLU A 104 19.18 -4.64 4.28
N LEU A 105 18.16 -4.08 3.62
CA LEU A 105 18.06 -2.65 3.35
C LEU A 105 17.91 -1.83 4.63
N ASP A 106 17.09 -2.29 5.57
CA ASP A 106 16.89 -1.62 6.86
C ASP A 106 18.15 -1.67 7.74
N ILE A 107 18.87 -2.79 7.72
CA ILE A 107 20.18 -2.93 8.40
C ILE A 107 21.20 -1.98 7.76
N ALA A 108 21.25 -1.91 6.43
CA ALA A 108 22.15 -1.00 5.72
C ALA A 108 21.83 0.48 6.01
N ALA A 109 20.54 0.82 6.13
CA ALA A 109 20.05 2.15 6.48
C ALA A 109 20.15 2.48 7.99
N LYS A 110 20.55 1.52 8.84
CA LYS A 110 20.67 1.65 10.30
C LYS A 110 19.36 2.02 11.02
N VAL A 111 18.25 1.58 10.45
CA VAL A 111 16.89 1.76 10.99
C VAL A 111 16.33 0.47 11.59
N HIS A 112 17.10 -0.63 11.53
CA HIS A 112 16.68 -1.91 12.04
C HIS A 112 16.58 -1.93 13.58
N THR A 113 15.71 -2.81 14.10
CA THR A 113 15.47 -2.93 15.55
C THR A 113 16.73 -3.25 16.36
N SER A 114 17.70 -3.97 15.79
CA SER A 114 19.00 -4.23 16.41
C SER A 114 19.80 -2.96 16.67
N ASP A 115 19.73 -1.97 15.78
CA ASP A 115 20.46 -0.71 15.91
C ASP A 115 19.90 0.14 17.05
N LYS A 116 18.59 0.06 17.28
CA LYS A 116 17.94 0.67 18.45
C LYS A 116 18.45 0.07 19.76
N ILE A 117 18.56 -1.26 19.84
CA ILE A 117 19.12 -1.95 21.02
C ILE A 117 20.58 -1.54 21.24
N ALA A 118 21.38 -1.45 20.17
CA ALA A 118 22.76 -0.99 20.25
C ALA A 118 22.87 0.46 20.78
N LYS A 119 22.06 1.39 20.27
CA LYS A 119 21.99 2.79 20.76
C LYS A 119 21.63 2.86 22.25
N LEU A 120 20.64 2.09 22.69
CA LEU A 120 20.22 2.04 24.09
C LEU A 120 21.32 1.47 25.01
N ASN A 121 22.05 0.46 24.54
CA ASN A 121 23.14 -0.15 25.30
C ASN A 121 24.36 0.78 25.41
N GLN A 122 24.72 1.50 24.35
CA GLN A 122 25.83 2.47 24.39
C GLN A 122 25.63 3.53 25.49
N GLY A 123 24.42 4.08 25.64
CA GLY A 123 24.12 5.05 26.70
C GLY A 123 24.04 4.45 28.11
N ARG A 124 23.86 3.13 28.23
CA ARG A 124 23.73 2.43 29.53
C ARG A 124 25.07 2.00 30.13
N PHE A 125 26.09 1.75 29.30
CA PHE A 125 27.42 1.28 29.71
C PHE A 125 28.51 2.36 29.62
N SER A 126 28.15 3.61 29.34
CA SER A 126 29.10 4.74 29.26
C SER A 126 29.35 5.44 30.60
N SER A 127 29.18 4.76 31.74
CA SER A 127 29.46 5.25 33.09
C SER A 127 30.54 4.43 33.77
#